data_AF-A0A8T1WUK6-F1
#
_entry.id   AF-A0A8T1WUK6-F1
#
_cell.length_a   1.000
_cell.length_b   1.000
_cell.length_c   1.000
_cell.angle_alpha   90.00
_cell.angle_beta   90.00
_cell.angle_gamma   90.00
#
_symmetry.space_group_name_H-M   'P 1'
#
loop_
_entity.id
_entity.type
_entity.pdbx_description
1 polymer ?
#
loop_
_entity_poly.entity_id
_entity_poly.type
_entity_poly.pdbx_seq_one_letter_code
_entity_poly.pdbx_strand_id
1 'polypeptide(L)'
;MIGKPMTRAGSSRGSDAHSVVSLNSVRSMDHARLRDKARQLQMADSLRLAMCARLQQKLRKSPKVAEELASEVLRALRLRGLSPDVSDQELAEIVHDLQLRRQEKQQQTARNQKQSTARQSSSKGKERPRNNNTSSGGQKPSRAGPKGGREQTTANGDFAIADDDRYLTATQAQQKSIGFSLPPRVSPKKERDNGIWEEIVKFSSVEEQMDVQRDKERKARERQEYKAKLEMQILNKRQAKQQERERSAEFHRQTLEKIQQAEDEERRKEQQRLEREHQLIEIQTQQRMAKHQQMEREQTIRKAQEHQAAERLERQRKDDLAREQARKDAEKRRLEQVFHENEIQLEKKRQQQAQERELEIKLAEEYIAMEQRKDDARKQQIENMAENIKKKMKIFDDTAKATMDAKAREEDERVKRYQQEYTRKQLEDDRKRRSDAEARSHAQQEYLRIQMQEKREREKARKRDLDNQADLWRQERIEAERRDKLAKQQRAIRNRSQQNVLVQQMREREQRSLEADQTRLEIQMNARLLGKIHHQAGAAQSQAEDVVSETQNRSRELQEQERQSQRAIRFKD
;
A
#
# COMPACT_ATOMS: atom_id res chain seq x y z
N MET A 1 33.49 79.41 44.77
CA MET A 1 32.25 80.21 44.92
C MET A 1 31.37 79.91 43.72
N ILE A 2 30.49 78.91 43.78
CA ILE A 2 29.03 78.93 44.06
C ILE A 2 28.52 77.97 42.95
N GLY A 3 27.78 76.89 43.09
CA GLY A 3 26.90 76.36 44.13
C GLY A 3 25.77 75.65 43.36
N LYS A 4 25.63 74.32 43.46
CA LYS A 4 24.37 73.58 43.19
C LYS A 4 23.26 74.17 44.11
N PRO A 5 21.92 74.08 43.89
CA PRO A 5 21.20 72.81 43.60
C PRO A 5 19.76 72.84 42.98
N MET A 6 19.30 71.63 42.63
CA MET A 6 17.97 70.96 42.80
C MET A 6 16.56 71.62 42.72
N THR A 7 15.64 70.76 42.23
CA THR A 7 14.17 70.57 42.50
C THR A 7 13.18 71.53 41.82
N ARG A 8 11.98 71.14 41.35
CA ARG A 8 10.93 70.28 41.94
C ARG A 8 9.87 69.95 40.86
N ALA A 9 9.59 68.67 40.59
CA ALA A 9 8.37 67.93 40.94
C ALA A 9 7.00 68.61 40.71
N GLY A 10 6.18 67.99 39.86
CA GLY A 10 4.72 68.02 39.87
C GLY A 10 4.20 66.59 39.70
N SER A 11 3.63 66.03 40.76
CA SER A 11 3.10 64.68 40.91
C SER A 11 1.58 64.74 41.03
N SER A 12 0.85 63.80 40.44
CA SER A 12 -0.31 63.11 41.04
C SER A 12 -0.79 62.02 40.06
N ARG A 13 -0.70 60.74 40.45
CA ARG A 13 -1.79 59.91 41.01
C ARG A 13 -2.91 59.70 39.98
N GLY A 14 -3.26 58.49 39.56
CA GLY A 14 -3.19 57.20 40.22
C GLY A 14 -4.56 56.54 40.06
N SER A 15 -4.62 55.38 39.44
CA SER A 15 -5.74 54.44 39.52
C SER A 15 -5.19 53.06 39.18
N ASP A 16 -4.83 52.34 40.24
CA ASP A 16 -4.66 50.89 40.25
C ASP A 16 -6.01 50.21 39.97
N ALA A 17 -5.99 49.10 39.24
CA ALA A 17 -6.47 47.80 39.74
C ALA A 17 -6.71 46.78 38.61
N HIS A 18 -5.87 45.74 38.64
CA HIS A 18 -6.20 44.33 38.47
C HIS A 18 -6.42 43.71 37.09
N SER A 19 -5.59 42.67 36.89
CA SER A 19 -5.97 41.34 36.41
C SER A 19 -6.14 41.14 34.91
N VAL A 20 -5.02 40.87 34.25
CA VAL A 20 -4.93 39.64 33.44
C VAL A 20 -3.57 39.00 33.64
N VAL A 21 -3.54 37.94 34.43
CA VAL A 21 -2.50 36.91 34.35
C VAL A 21 -2.57 36.34 32.93
N SER A 22 -1.67 36.78 32.04
CA SER A 22 -1.48 36.13 30.76
C SER A 22 -0.39 35.09 30.91
N LEU A 23 -0.82 33.84 31.10
CA LEU A 23 -0.02 32.63 30.94
C LEU A 23 0.69 32.67 29.58
N ASN A 24 1.96 33.07 29.55
CA ASN A 24 2.91 32.76 28.46
C ASN A 24 4.34 32.86 28.97
N SER A 25 4.64 32.06 30.00
CA SER A 25 6.01 31.70 30.38
C SER A 25 6.26 30.25 29.96
N VAL A 26 6.52 30.00 28.67
CA VAL A 26 7.17 28.78 28.19
C VAL A 26 8.00 29.07 26.94
N ARG A 27 9.33 29.13 27.14
CA ARG A 27 10.40 28.91 26.14
C ARG A 27 10.63 29.99 25.06
N SER A 28 11.16 31.14 25.47
CA SER A 28 12.18 31.79 24.65
C SER A 28 13.43 30.90 24.70
N MET A 29 13.75 30.20 23.61
CA MET A 29 15.04 29.52 23.50
C MET A 29 16.12 30.57 23.27
N ASP A 30 17.07 30.70 24.20
CA ASP A 30 18.24 31.57 24.06
C ASP A 30 18.94 31.33 22.72
N HIS A 31 18.84 32.30 21.82
CA HIS A 31 19.48 32.25 20.50
C HIS A 31 21.00 32.03 20.59
N ALA A 32 21.63 32.45 21.70
CA ALA A 32 23.03 32.17 22.00
C ALA A 32 23.30 30.66 22.23
N ARG A 33 22.47 29.99 23.04
CA ARG A 33 22.55 28.55 23.27
C ARG A 33 22.33 27.73 21.99
N LEU A 34 21.47 28.20 21.09
CA LEU A 34 21.26 27.57 19.78
C LEU A 34 22.49 27.68 18.87
N ARG A 35 23.17 28.84 18.85
CA ARG A 35 24.41 29.01 18.08
C ARG A 35 25.54 28.15 18.63
N ASP A 36 25.68 28.09 19.95
CA ASP A 36 26.70 27.24 20.58
C ASP A 36 26.42 25.76 20.36
N LYS A 37 25.15 25.34 20.44
CA LYS A 37 24.75 23.97 20.08
C LYS A 37 25.01 23.65 18.61
N ALA A 38 24.79 24.59 17.69
CA ALA A 38 25.11 24.42 16.27
C ALA A 38 26.62 24.29 16.03
N ARG A 39 27.44 25.10 16.70
CA ARG A 39 28.91 24.99 16.65
C ARG A 39 29.40 23.66 17.23
N GLN A 40 28.83 23.21 18.33
CA GLN A 40 29.15 21.91 18.93
C GLN A 40 28.78 20.73 18.01
N LEU A 41 27.65 20.81 17.31
CA LEU A 41 27.26 19.80 16.33
C LEU A 41 28.21 19.78 15.13
N GLN A 42 28.59 20.95 14.59
CA GLN A 42 29.57 21.03 13.51
C GLN A 42 30.93 20.46 13.92
N MET A 43 31.40 20.73 15.13
CA MET A 43 32.64 20.14 15.65
C MET A 43 32.52 18.63 15.89
N ALA A 44 31.36 18.14 16.33
CA ALA A 44 31.12 16.71 16.48
C ALA A 44 31.12 15.99 15.12
N ASP A 45 30.56 16.62 14.09
CA ASP A 45 30.55 16.09 12.72
C ASP A 45 31.92 16.14 12.07
N SER A 46 32.71 17.20 12.28
CA SER A 46 34.09 17.25 11.78
C SER A 46 34.97 16.17 12.44
N LEU A 47 34.80 15.95 13.75
CA LEU A 47 35.48 14.90 14.49
C LEU A 47 35.07 13.50 14.00
N ARG A 48 33.78 13.31 13.71
CA ARG A 48 33.24 12.06 13.14
C ARG A 48 33.85 11.77 11.77
N LEU A 49 33.89 12.77 10.89
CA LEU A 49 34.48 12.64 9.55
C LEU A 49 35.99 12.36 9.61
N ALA A 50 36.72 13.02 10.50
CA ALA A 50 38.14 12.76 10.73
C ALA A 50 38.37 11.31 11.22
N MET A 51 37.55 10.83 12.15
CA MET A 51 37.60 9.46 12.64
C MET A 51 37.24 8.44 11.54
N CYS A 52 36.23 8.72 10.71
CA CYS A 52 35.90 7.90 9.53
C CYS A 52 37.09 7.76 8.59
N ALA A 53 37.74 8.87 8.23
CA ALA A 53 38.90 8.87 7.35
C ALA A 53 40.05 8.05 7.93
N ARG A 54 40.30 8.19 9.25
CA ARG A 54 41.34 7.43 9.96
C ARG A 54 41.06 5.94 9.99
N LEU A 55 39.81 5.52 10.22
CA LEU A 55 39.38 4.11 10.18
C LEU A 55 39.52 3.49 8.77
N GLN A 56 39.27 4.28 7.73
CA GLN A 56 39.45 3.84 6.33
C GLN A 56 40.93 3.69 5.97
N GLN A 57 41.78 4.65 6.35
CA GLN A 57 43.20 4.66 5.98
C GLN A 57 44.04 3.67 6.81
N LYS A 58 43.85 3.62 8.13
CA LYS A 58 44.71 2.85 9.05
C LYS A 58 44.21 1.44 9.31
N LEU A 59 42.90 1.24 9.39
CA LEU A 59 42.28 -0.05 9.69
C LEU A 59 41.59 -0.69 8.48
N ARG A 60 41.73 -0.09 7.29
CA ARG A 60 41.19 -0.58 5.99
C ARG A 60 39.71 -0.96 6.06
N LYS A 61 38.91 -0.25 6.84
CA LYS A 61 37.47 -0.49 6.96
C LYS A 61 36.75 0.13 5.76
N SER A 62 35.71 -0.54 5.25
CA SER A 62 34.93 0.00 4.13
C SER A 62 34.20 1.29 4.55
N PRO A 63 33.90 2.22 3.61
CA PRO A 63 33.38 3.53 3.97
C PRO A 63 32.11 3.51 4.82
N LYS A 64 31.18 2.60 4.50
CA LYS A 64 29.93 2.41 5.27
C LYS A 64 30.17 1.90 6.69
N VAL A 65 31.10 0.93 6.84
CA VAL A 65 31.44 0.36 8.14
C VAL A 65 32.23 1.36 8.99
N ALA A 66 33.10 2.17 8.37
CA ALA A 66 33.85 3.22 9.02
C ALA A 66 32.94 4.33 9.57
N GLU A 67 31.85 4.68 8.87
CA GLU A 67 30.90 5.69 9.33
C GLU A 67 30.12 5.28 10.59
N GLU A 68 29.66 4.02 10.61
CA GLU A 68 29.00 3.44 11.78
C GLU A 68 29.97 3.32 12.96
N LEU A 69 31.17 2.80 12.70
CA LEU A 69 32.19 2.61 13.73
C LEU A 69 32.71 3.93 14.27
N ALA A 70 32.89 4.98 13.46
CA ALA A 70 33.36 6.28 13.94
C ALA A 70 32.43 6.88 15.01
N SER A 71 31.11 6.70 14.83
CA SER A 71 30.11 7.17 15.79
C SER A 71 30.12 6.36 17.09
N GLU A 72 30.38 5.05 16.99
CA GLU A 72 30.49 4.14 18.15
C GLU A 72 31.82 4.31 18.89
N VAL A 73 32.92 4.49 18.18
CA VAL A 73 34.28 4.75 18.69
C VAL A 73 34.30 6.07 19.46
N LEU A 74 33.79 7.16 18.88
CA LEU A 74 33.73 8.46 19.57
C LEU A 74 32.86 8.41 20.82
N ARG A 75 31.82 7.57 20.83
CA ARG A 75 30.99 7.33 22.02
C ARG A 75 31.74 6.51 23.07
N ALA A 76 32.47 5.47 22.65
CA ALA A 76 33.28 4.66 23.54
C ALA A 76 34.42 5.46 24.18
N LEU A 77 35.07 6.34 23.40
CA LEU A 77 36.11 7.25 23.88
C LEU A 77 35.55 8.25 24.91
N ARG A 78 34.39 8.86 24.63
CA ARG A 78 33.71 9.73 25.60
C ARG A 78 33.34 9.02 26.90
N LEU A 79 32.91 7.75 26.82
CA LEU A 79 32.58 6.94 28.00
C LEU A 79 33.81 6.50 28.79
N ARG A 80 34.96 6.30 28.12
CA ARG A 80 36.24 5.96 28.74
C ARG A 80 37.01 7.22 29.21
N GLY A 81 36.52 8.42 28.92
CA GLY A 81 37.20 9.68 29.26
C GLY A 81 38.46 9.94 28.43
N LEU A 82 38.64 9.24 27.31
CA LEU A 82 39.83 9.32 26.47
C LEU A 82 39.69 10.41 25.40
N SER A 83 40.79 11.11 25.12
CA SER A 83 40.88 12.11 24.05
C SER A 83 40.58 11.48 22.69
N PRO A 84 39.96 12.19 21.72
CA PRO A 84 39.76 11.68 20.36
C PRO A 84 41.06 11.38 19.59
N ASP A 85 42.21 11.88 20.04
CA ASP A 85 43.53 11.65 19.45
C ASP A 85 44.24 10.42 20.07
N VAL A 86 43.53 9.30 20.17
CA VAL A 86 44.05 8.01 20.65
C VAL A 86 45.10 7.45 19.68
N SER A 87 46.07 6.64 20.13
CA SER A 87 47.06 6.02 19.23
C SER A 87 46.41 5.04 18.24
N ASP A 88 47.06 4.79 17.09
CA ASP A 88 46.52 3.89 16.05
C ASP A 88 46.29 2.44 16.59
N GLN A 89 47.08 2.02 17.59
CA GLN A 89 47.01 0.70 18.20
C GLN A 89 45.82 0.58 19.18
N GLU A 90 45.65 1.55 20.08
CA GLU A 90 44.49 1.62 20.98
C GLU A 90 43.18 1.80 20.20
N LEU A 91 43.21 2.52 19.07
CA LEU A 91 42.07 2.63 18.17
C LEU A 91 41.69 1.28 17.55
N ALA A 92 42.68 0.45 17.20
CA ALA A 92 42.45 -0.89 16.68
C ALA A 92 41.79 -1.81 17.72
N GLU A 93 42.24 -1.74 18.98
CA GLU A 93 41.69 -2.49 20.10
C GLU A 93 40.24 -2.10 20.39
N ILE A 94 39.93 -0.80 20.44
CA ILE A 94 38.56 -0.31 20.65
C ILE A 94 37.63 -0.75 19.52
N VAL A 95 38.10 -0.73 18.28
CA VAL A 95 37.32 -1.20 17.12
C VAL A 95 37.10 -2.72 17.21
N HIS A 96 38.12 -3.48 17.61
CA HIS A 96 38.00 -4.93 17.80
C HIS A 96 36.98 -5.26 18.90
N ASP A 97 37.03 -4.60 20.06
CA ASP A 97 36.06 -4.73 21.16
C ASP A 97 34.62 -4.45 20.70
N LEU A 98 34.42 -3.38 19.92
CA LEU A 98 33.10 -3.01 19.40
C LEU A 98 32.58 -4.04 18.38
N GLN A 99 33.46 -4.57 17.54
CA GLN A 99 33.11 -5.61 16.58
C GLN A 99 32.75 -6.93 17.27
N LEU A 100 33.51 -7.32 18.31
CA LEU A 100 33.23 -8.50 19.12
C LEU A 100 31.85 -8.38 19.80
N ARG A 101 31.57 -7.22 20.41
CA ARG A 101 30.30 -6.94 21.09
C ARG A 101 29.11 -6.90 20.11
N ARG A 102 29.33 -6.46 18.88
CA ARG A 102 28.30 -6.50 17.80
C ARG A 102 28.00 -7.94 17.39
N GLN A 103 29.02 -8.79 17.27
CA GLN A 103 28.82 -10.22 16.98
C GLN A 103 28.11 -10.94 18.14
N GLU A 104 28.48 -10.66 19.39
CA GLU A 104 27.80 -11.22 20.57
C GLU A 104 26.33 -10.82 20.62
N LYS A 105 25.99 -9.55 20.35
CA LYS A 105 24.59 -9.11 20.27
C LYS A 105 23.82 -9.82 19.16
N GLN A 106 24.43 -10.01 17.99
CA GLN A 106 23.79 -10.75 16.90
C GLN A 106 23.54 -12.22 17.28
N GLN A 107 24.49 -12.87 17.93
CA GLN A 107 24.33 -14.24 18.43
C GLN A 107 23.27 -14.33 19.54
N GLN A 108 23.19 -13.35 20.45
CA GLN A 108 22.15 -13.28 21.49
C GLN A 108 20.75 -13.05 20.90
N THR A 109 20.62 -12.21 19.87
CA THR A 109 19.33 -12.02 19.17
C THR A 109 18.88 -13.29 18.43
N ALA A 110 19.82 -14.03 17.82
CA ALA A 110 19.52 -15.31 17.19
C ALA A 110 19.13 -16.40 18.22
N ARG A 111 19.70 -16.35 19.44
CA ARG A 111 19.34 -17.25 20.55
C ARG A 111 17.97 -16.92 21.16
N ASN A 112 17.66 -15.64 21.34
CA ASN A 112 16.37 -15.19 21.89
C ASN A 112 15.19 -15.41 20.92
N GLN A 113 15.41 -15.36 19.59
CA GLN A 113 14.40 -15.76 18.61
C GLN A 113 14.09 -17.28 18.61
N LYS A 114 15.02 -18.12 19.08
CA LYS A 114 14.78 -19.56 19.27
C LYS A 114 14.12 -19.91 20.61
N GLN A 115 14.11 -19.00 21.60
CA GLN A 115 13.47 -19.22 22.90
C GLN A 115 12.06 -18.61 23.02
N SER A 116 11.67 -17.66 22.14
CA SER A 116 10.33 -17.06 22.16
C SER A 116 9.25 -17.90 21.48
N THR A 117 9.61 -18.98 20.78
CA THR A 117 8.67 -19.97 20.19
C THR A 117 8.40 -21.18 21.10
N ALA A 118 8.98 -21.23 22.31
CA ALA A 118 8.88 -22.39 23.22
C ALA A 118 8.26 -22.09 24.60
N ARG A 119 7.60 -20.94 24.80
CA ARG A 119 6.99 -20.55 26.10
C ARG A 119 5.54 -20.10 25.98
N GLN A 120 4.68 -20.97 25.44
CA GLN A 120 3.23 -20.95 25.71
C GLN A 120 2.67 -22.37 25.70
N SER A 121 3.09 -23.21 26.66
CA SER A 121 2.32 -24.39 27.10
C SER A 121 3.02 -25.08 28.27
N SER A 122 2.68 -24.72 29.51
CA SER A 122 2.95 -25.59 30.65
C SER A 122 1.94 -25.36 31.78
N SER A 123 0.87 -26.15 31.80
CA SER A 123 0.29 -26.62 33.06
C SER A 123 -0.44 -27.96 32.83
N LYS A 124 0.10 -29.03 33.45
CA LYS A 124 -0.48 -30.36 33.72
C LYS A 124 -0.75 -31.25 32.48
N GLY A 125 -0.28 -32.50 32.35
CA GLY A 125 0.51 -33.39 33.19
C GLY A 125 0.61 -34.77 32.50
N LYS A 126 1.48 -35.63 33.05
CA LYS A 126 1.67 -37.09 32.84
C LYS A 126 2.51 -37.63 31.65
N GLU A 127 3.63 -38.24 32.09
CA GLU A 127 4.22 -39.54 31.71
C GLU A 127 5.01 -39.72 30.37
N ARG A 128 6.34 -39.85 30.55
CA ARG A 128 7.41 -40.69 29.90
C ARG A 128 7.04 -41.65 28.73
N PRO A 129 8.04 -42.24 28.00
CA PRO A 129 9.31 -41.74 27.44
C PRO A 129 9.63 -42.28 26.00
N ARG A 130 10.53 -41.64 25.23
CA ARG A 130 11.51 -42.26 24.28
C ARG A 130 12.14 -41.16 23.40
N ASN A 131 13.41 -40.81 23.60
CA ASN A 131 14.58 -41.35 22.90
C ASN A 131 14.43 -41.42 21.36
N ASN A 132 15.06 -40.49 20.65
CA ASN A 132 16.08 -40.85 19.66
C ASN A 132 16.94 -39.64 19.25
N ASN A 133 18.25 -39.80 19.49
CA ASN A 133 19.32 -39.05 18.87
C ASN A 133 19.33 -39.32 17.36
N THR A 134 19.63 -38.32 16.56
CA THR A 134 20.20 -38.53 15.22
C THR A 134 21.34 -37.54 15.02
N SER A 135 22.52 -37.98 15.46
CA SER A 135 23.80 -37.41 15.09
C SER A 135 24.21 -37.94 13.71
N SER A 136 24.56 -37.01 12.83
CA SER A 136 25.08 -37.22 11.49
C SER A 136 26.60 -37.39 11.47
N GLY A 137 27.07 -38.37 10.69
CA GLY A 137 28.47 -38.58 10.30
C GLY A 137 28.85 -40.04 10.53
N GLY A 138 29.41 -40.81 9.59
CA GLY A 138 29.81 -40.61 8.20
C GLY A 138 30.42 -41.94 7.71
N GLN A 139 30.81 -41.94 6.44
CA GLN A 139 31.64 -42.94 5.74
C GLN A 139 30.97 -44.18 5.08
N LYS A 140 31.36 -44.34 3.79
CA LYS A 140 31.03 -45.31 2.73
C LYS A 140 31.78 -46.67 2.97
N PRO A 141 31.83 -47.68 2.05
CA PRO A 141 31.35 -47.79 0.66
C PRO A 141 30.80 -49.18 0.21
N SER A 142 30.61 -49.30 -1.12
CA SER A 142 30.45 -50.53 -1.94
C SER A 142 28.98 -50.95 -2.18
N ARG A 143 28.53 -51.42 -3.35
CA ARG A 143 29.06 -51.58 -4.72
C ARG A 143 27.84 -51.96 -5.59
N ALA A 144 27.88 -51.58 -6.86
CA ALA A 144 27.11 -52.07 -8.03
C ALA A 144 25.91 -53.01 -7.76
N GLY A 145 24.70 -52.69 -8.22
CA GLY A 145 24.37 -52.75 -9.64
C GLY A 145 23.02 -53.47 -9.84
N PRO A 146 22.47 -53.49 -11.06
CA PRO A 146 21.03 -53.47 -11.29
C PRO A 146 20.44 -54.76 -11.88
N LYS A 147 19.10 -54.77 -11.93
CA LYS A 147 18.17 -55.45 -12.87
C LYS A 147 18.76 -56.44 -13.89
N GLY A 148 18.13 -57.62 -13.94
CA GLY A 148 17.82 -58.31 -15.20
C GLY A 148 17.91 -59.84 -15.12
N GLY A 149 16.86 -60.52 -15.62
CA GLY A 149 16.98 -61.86 -16.22
C GLY A 149 16.57 -63.06 -15.36
N ARG A 150 15.34 -63.54 -15.60
CA ARG A 150 15.01 -64.90 -16.09
C ARG A 150 15.92 -66.06 -15.63
N GLU A 151 15.39 -67.00 -14.84
CA GLU A 151 15.05 -68.40 -15.21
C GLU A 151 14.81 -69.29 -13.97
N GLN A 152 13.69 -70.01 -14.04
CA GLN A 152 13.42 -71.38 -13.55
C GLN A 152 14.34 -72.01 -12.48
N THR A 153 13.79 -72.37 -11.31
CA THR A 153 13.41 -73.74 -10.90
C THR A 153 13.34 -73.89 -9.37
N THR A 154 12.57 -74.90 -8.95
CA THR A 154 12.45 -75.51 -7.60
C THR A 154 11.62 -74.71 -6.60
N ALA A 155 10.88 -75.29 -5.66
CA ALA A 155 10.24 -76.59 -5.46
C ALA A 155 9.45 -76.41 -4.13
N ASN A 156 8.37 -77.16 -3.97
CA ASN A 156 7.77 -77.60 -2.70
C ASN A 156 6.84 -76.67 -1.89
N GLY A 157 5.63 -77.22 -1.66
CA GLY A 157 4.80 -77.09 -0.47
C GLY A 157 3.70 -76.03 -0.55
N ASP A 158 2.41 -76.29 -0.29
CA ASP A 158 1.71 -77.52 0.07
C ASP A 158 0.20 -77.21 0.04
N PHE A 159 -0.60 -78.25 -0.25
CA PHE A 159 -2.00 -78.49 0.14
C PHE A 159 -3.07 -77.41 -0.05
N ALA A 160 -4.00 -77.67 -0.97
CA ALA A 160 -5.32 -78.27 -0.67
C ALA A 160 -6.28 -78.01 -1.85
N ILE A 161 -6.90 -79.06 -2.40
CA ILE A 161 -8.29 -79.07 -2.90
C ILE A 161 -8.68 -80.53 -3.22
N ALA A 162 -9.63 -81.00 -2.42
CA ALA A 162 -10.74 -81.93 -2.68
C ALA A 162 -10.48 -83.15 -3.59
N ASP A 163 -10.23 -84.27 -2.91
CA ASP A 163 -10.72 -85.60 -3.26
C ASP A 163 -12.24 -85.60 -3.44
N ASP A 164 -12.70 -86.08 -4.59
CA ASP A 164 -13.91 -86.90 -4.71
C ASP A 164 -13.80 -87.77 -5.98
N ASP A 165 -14.29 -89.01 -5.85
CA ASP A 165 -14.52 -90.02 -6.88
C ASP A 165 -13.32 -90.82 -7.45
N ARG A 166 -12.95 -91.90 -6.74
CA ARG A 166 -12.56 -93.17 -7.39
C ARG A 166 -12.68 -94.41 -6.50
N TYR A 167 -13.88 -94.69 -5.99
CA TYR A 167 -14.24 -96.08 -5.66
C TYR A 167 -14.74 -96.79 -6.93
N LEU A 168 -13.80 -97.24 -7.76
CA LEU A 168 -14.04 -98.37 -8.66
C LEU A 168 -13.53 -99.62 -7.94
N THR A 169 -14.47 -100.37 -7.40
CA THR A 169 -14.27 -101.63 -6.69
C THR A 169 -13.45 -102.59 -7.55
N ALA A 170 -12.41 -103.18 -6.96
CA ALA A 170 -11.46 -104.13 -7.54
C ALA A 170 -12.09 -105.47 -8.03
N THR A 171 -13.41 -105.52 -8.21
CA THR A 171 -14.17 -106.72 -8.56
C THR A 171 -14.48 -106.81 -10.06
N GLN A 172 -14.23 -105.75 -10.86
CA GLN A 172 -14.52 -105.75 -12.30
C GLN A 172 -13.29 -105.93 -13.21
N ALA A 173 -12.09 -106.10 -12.64
CA ALA A 173 -10.85 -106.35 -13.38
C ALA A 173 -10.39 -107.83 -13.37
N GLN A 174 -11.12 -108.73 -12.68
CA GLN A 174 -10.75 -110.16 -12.54
C GLN A 174 -11.69 -111.15 -13.27
N GLN A 175 -12.54 -110.70 -14.19
CA GLN A 175 -13.41 -111.60 -14.99
C GLN A 175 -13.09 -111.65 -16.49
N LYS A 176 -11.85 -111.33 -16.89
CA LYS A 176 -11.39 -111.49 -18.28
C LYS A 176 -10.00 -112.12 -18.37
N SER A 177 -9.82 -113.29 -17.78
CA SER A 177 -8.67 -114.17 -18.06
C SER A 177 -8.89 -115.58 -17.51
N ILE A 178 -9.97 -116.25 -17.92
CA ILE A 178 -10.04 -117.71 -17.94
C ILE A 178 -10.63 -118.09 -19.29
N GLY A 179 -9.76 -118.09 -20.30
CA GLY A 179 -10.02 -118.74 -21.57
C GLY A 179 -9.90 -120.25 -21.37
N PHE A 180 -11.01 -120.90 -21.05
CA PHE A 180 -11.17 -122.34 -21.22
C PHE A 180 -12.28 -122.55 -22.25
N SER A 181 -11.96 -122.34 -23.52
CA SER A 181 -12.82 -122.72 -24.64
C SER A 181 -12.62 -124.21 -24.92
N LEU A 182 -13.58 -125.03 -24.49
CA LEU A 182 -13.69 -126.39 -24.98
C LEU A 182 -13.97 -126.38 -26.50
N PRO A 183 -13.35 -127.27 -27.29
CA PRO A 183 -13.63 -127.37 -28.72
C PRO A 183 -15.09 -127.82 -28.92
N PRO A 184 -15.86 -127.18 -29.82
CA PRO A 184 -17.20 -127.67 -30.16
C PRO A 184 -17.06 -129.00 -30.91
N ARG A 185 -17.59 -130.07 -30.31
CA ARG A 185 -17.73 -131.38 -30.96
C ARG A 185 -18.64 -131.23 -32.17
N VAL A 186 -18.08 -131.46 -33.35
CA VAL A 186 -18.81 -131.63 -34.60
C VAL A 186 -19.69 -132.87 -34.47
N SER A 187 -21.00 -132.70 -34.59
CA SER A 187 -21.93 -133.78 -34.93
C SER A 187 -22.89 -133.29 -36.01
N PRO A 188 -23.30 -134.16 -36.95
CA PRO A 188 -23.72 -133.75 -38.29
C PRO A 188 -25.15 -133.22 -38.33
N LYS A 189 -25.36 -132.29 -39.27
CA LYS A 189 -26.62 -131.67 -39.69
C LYS A 189 -27.85 -132.57 -39.52
N LYS A 190 -28.86 -132.04 -38.83
CA LYS A 190 -30.25 -132.18 -39.25
C LYS A 190 -30.89 -130.80 -39.28
N GLU A 191 -31.26 -130.40 -40.49
CA GLU A 191 -32.25 -129.35 -40.75
C GLU A 191 -33.50 -129.69 -39.92
N ARG A 192 -33.79 -128.85 -38.93
CA ARG A 192 -35.09 -128.80 -38.30
C ARG A 192 -35.55 -127.35 -38.40
N ASP A 193 -36.09 -127.06 -39.57
CA ASP A 193 -36.74 -125.78 -39.83
C ASP A 193 -37.77 -125.49 -38.72
N ASN A 194 -37.71 -124.27 -38.22
CA ASN A 194 -38.85 -123.51 -37.69
C ASN A 194 -39.68 -124.20 -36.60
N GLY A 195 -39.04 -124.48 -35.46
CA GLY A 195 -39.79 -124.69 -34.22
C GLY A 195 -40.40 -123.37 -33.73
N ILE A 196 -41.71 -123.35 -33.48
CA ILE A 196 -42.49 -122.18 -32.97
C ILE A 196 -41.78 -121.48 -31.78
N TRP A 197 -41.06 -122.23 -30.96
CA TRP A 197 -40.28 -121.68 -29.84
C TRP A 197 -39.09 -120.80 -30.27
N GLU A 198 -38.40 -121.13 -31.37
CA GLU A 198 -37.37 -120.24 -31.93
C GLU A 198 -37.98 -118.98 -32.53
N GLU A 199 -39.19 -119.08 -33.08
CA GLU A 199 -39.93 -117.94 -33.62
C GLU A 199 -40.42 -117.02 -32.51
N ILE A 200 -40.87 -117.56 -31.36
CA ILE A 200 -41.20 -116.79 -30.15
C ILE A 200 -39.96 -116.12 -29.58
N VAL A 201 -38.81 -116.81 -29.48
CA VAL A 201 -37.56 -116.21 -28.99
C VAL A 201 -37.06 -115.12 -29.95
N LYS A 202 -37.20 -115.31 -31.27
CA LYS A 202 -36.92 -114.27 -32.26
C LYS A 202 -37.88 -113.09 -32.13
N PHE A 203 -39.18 -113.34 -31.92
CA PHE A 203 -40.18 -112.30 -31.69
C PHE A 203 -39.92 -111.52 -30.39
N SER A 204 -39.65 -112.19 -29.27
CA SER A 204 -39.28 -111.55 -28.00
C SER A 204 -37.97 -110.78 -28.11
N SER A 205 -36.99 -111.26 -28.88
CA SER A 205 -35.75 -110.52 -29.18
C SER A 205 -36.02 -109.27 -30.03
N VAL A 206 -36.95 -109.34 -30.98
CA VAL A 206 -37.38 -108.19 -31.79
C VAL A 206 -38.20 -107.20 -30.94
N GLU A 207 -39.10 -107.66 -30.08
CA GLU A 207 -39.83 -106.82 -29.13
C GLU A 207 -38.90 -106.16 -28.11
N GLU A 208 -37.96 -106.91 -27.54
CA GLU A 208 -36.93 -106.36 -26.65
C GLU A 208 -36.05 -105.34 -27.37
N GLN A 209 -35.68 -105.59 -28.64
CA GLN A 209 -34.98 -104.59 -29.45
C GLN A 209 -35.82 -103.34 -29.72
N MET A 210 -37.12 -103.49 -29.96
CA MET A 210 -38.06 -102.37 -30.14
C MET A 210 -38.23 -101.57 -28.85
N ASP A 211 -38.31 -102.22 -27.69
CA ASP A 211 -38.41 -101.56 -26.40
C ASP A 211 -37.10 -100.87 -26.00
N VAL A 212 -35.94 -101.49 -26.26
CA VAL A 212 -34.64 -100.86 -26.12
C VAL A 212 -34.51 -99.65 -27.05
N GLN A 213 -35.07 -99.70 -28.27
CA GLN A 213 -35.11 -98.56 -29.19
C GLN A 213 -36.02 -97.45 -28.67
N ARG A 214 -37.22 -97.76 -28.15
CA ARG A 214 -38.14 -96.79 -27.55
C ARG A 214 -37.53 -96.12 -26.31
N ASP A 215 -36.80 -96.86 -25.48
CA ASP A 215 -36.10 -96.32 -24.31
C ASP A 215 -34.92 -95.45 -24.71
N LYS A 216 -34.16 -95.84 -25.75
CA LYS A 216 -33.10 -94.99 -26.31
C LYS A 216 -33.68 -93.69 -26.86
N GLU A 217 -34.82 -93.76 -27.56
CA GLU A 217 -35.50 -92.59 -28.11
C GLU A 217 -36.05 -91.68 -27.00
N ARG A 218 -36.68 -92.24 -25.95
CA ARG A 218 -37.15 -91.48 -24.79
C ARG A 218 -36.00 -90.76 -24.09
N LYS A 219 -34.89 -91.46 -23.81
CA LYS A 219 -33.68 -90.86 -23.23
C LYS A 219 -33.06 -89.81 -24.15
N ALA A 220 -33.13 -89.99 -25.47
CA ALA A 220 -32.65 -88.99 -26.42
C ALA A 220 -33.52 -87.73 -26.41
N ARG A 221 -34.85 -87.87 -26.33
CA ARG A 221 -35.80 -86.75 -26.20
C ARG A 221 -35.60 -86.00 -24.87
N GLU A 222 -35.50 -86.72 -23.76
CA GLU A 222 -35.19 -86.12 -22.45
C GLU A 222 -33.87 -85.34 -22.48
N ARG A 223 -32.82 -85.88 -23.10
CA ARG A 223 -31.54 -85.17 -23.30
C ARG A 223 -31.70 -83.91 -24.15
N GLN A 224 -32.52 -83.94 -25.19
CA GLN A 224 -32.81 -82.76 -26.00
C GLN A 224 -33.58 -81.70 -25.20
N GLU A 225 -34.56 -82.09 -24.39
CA GLU A 225 -35.28 -81.18 -23.51
C GLU A 225 -34.38 -80.55 -22.45
N TYR A 226 -33.51 -81.34 -21.83
CA TYR A 226 -32.52 -80.81 -20.87
C TYR A 226 -31.52 -79.87 -21.55
N LYS A 227 -31.07 -80.21 -22.76
CA LYS A 227 -30.21 -79.35 -23.55
C LYS A 227 -30.91 -78.02 -23.90
N ALA A 228 -32.17 -78.07 -24.33
CA ALA A 228 -32.97 -76.89 -24.62
C ALA A 228 -33.18 -76.01 -23.37
N LYS A 229 -33.48 -76.61 -22.21
CA LYS A 229 -33.57 -75.90 -20.92
C LYS A 229 -32.25 -75.25 -20.51
N LEU A 230 -31.13 -75.94 -20.72
CA LEU A 230 -29.79 -75.41 -20.43
C LEU A 230 -29.43 -74.25 -21.38
N GLU A 231 -29.73 -74.39 -22.67
CA GLU A 231 -29.52 -73.33 -23.66
C GLU A 231 -30.35 -72.09 -23.34
N MET A 232 -31.62 -72.26 -22.95
CA MET A 232 -32.48 -71.19 -22.43
C MET A 232 -31.88 -70.50 -21.20
N GLN A 233 -31.38 -71.25 -20.22
CA GLN A 233 -30.73 -70.67 -19.04
C GLN A 233 -29.45 -69.89 -19.40
N ILE A 234 -28.64 -70.40 -20.33
CA ILE A 234 -27.44 -69.71 -20.82
C ILE A 234 -27.84 -68.42 -21.54
N LEU A 235 -28.88 -68.44 -22.37
CA LEU A 235 -29.37 -67.27 -23.09
C LEU A 235 -29.91 -66.20 -22.13
N ASN A 236 -30.73 -66.59 -21.15
CA ASN A 236 -31.22 -65.68 -20.10
C ASN A 236 -30.08 -65.08 -19.29
N LYS A 237 -29.07 -65.86 -18.92
CA LYS A 237 -27.88 -65.35 -18.20
C LYS A 237 -27.06 -64.37 -19.06
N ARG A 238 -26.95 -64.62 -20.38
CA ARG A 238 -26.29 -63.70 -21.31
C ARG A 238 -27.07 -62.39 -21.44
N GLN A 239 -28.40 -62.45 -21.57
CA GLN A 239 -29.27 -61.27 -21.63
C GLN A 239 -29.20 -60.45 -20.34
N ALA A 240 -29.28 -61.10 -19.16
CA ALA A 240 -29.16 -60.42 -17.88
C ALA A 240 -27.81 -59.69 -17.75
N LYS A 241 -26.71 -60.35 -18.15
CA LYS A 241 -25.37 -59.75 -18.17
C LYS A 241 -25.26 -58.58 -19.14
N GLN A 242 -25.97 -58.65 -20.27
CA GLN A 242 -26.00 -57.57 -21.25
C GLN A 242 -26.80 -56.36 -20.73
N GLN A 243 -27.96 -56.58 -20.12
CA GLN A 243 -28.74 -55.51 -19.47
C GLN A 243 -27.98 -54.86 -18.31
N GLU A 244 -27.21 -55.62 -17.53
CA GLU A 244 -26.34 -55.07 -16.49
C GLU A 244 -25.24 -54.16 -17.07
N ARG A 245 -24.66 -54.55 -18.22
CA ARG A 245 -23.68 -53.73 -18.94
C ARG A 245 -24.31 -52.44 -19.48
N GLU A 246 -25.53 -52.52 -20.01
CA GLU A 246 -26.26 -51.36 -20.50
C GLU A 246 -26.60 -50.40 -19.34
N ARG A 247 -27.15 -50.91 -18.24
CA ARG A 247 -27.44 -50.12 -17.03
C ARG A 247 -26.19 -49.50 -16.42
N SER A 248 -25.07 -50.21 -16.36
CA SER A 248 -23.80 -49.65 -15.85
C SER A 248 -23.22 -48.60 -16.79
N ALA A 249 -23.35 -48.77 -18.11
CA ALA A 249 -22.96 -47.75 -19.09
C ALA A 249 -23.85 -46.49 -18.99
N GLU A 250 -25.16 -46.66 -18.81
CA GLU A 250 -26.09 -45.55 -18.59
C GLU A 250 -25.80 -44.82 -17.28
N PHE A 251 -25.56 -45.55 -16.19
CA PHE A 251 -25.18 -44.95 -14.91
C PHE A 251 -23.88 -44.16 -15.03
N HIS A 252 -22.89 -44.70 -15.74
CA HIS A 252 -21.64 -44.00 -16.00
C HIS A 252 -21.86 -42.72 -16.82
N ARG A 253 -22.69 -42.80 -17.88
CA ARG A 253 -23.06 -41.63 -18.70
C ARG A 253 -23.75 -40.55 -17.87
N GLN A 254 -24.74 -40.91 -17.06
CA GLN A 254 -25.45 -39.98 -16.17
C GLN A 254 -24.51 -39.37 -15.13
N THR A 255 -23.54 -40.14 -14.64
CA THR A 255 -22.54 -39.63 -13.69
C THR A 255 -21.64 -38.59 -14.35
N LEU A 256 -21.17 -38.85 -15.57
CA LEU A 256 -20.38 -37.88 -16.34
C LEU A 256 -21.17 -36.62 -16.66
N GLU A 257 -22.44 -36.75 -17.03
CA GLU A 257 -23.33 -35.61 -17.30
C GLU A 257 -23.55 -34.74 -16.05
N LYS A 258 -23.74 -35.37 -14.87
CA LYS A 258 -23.81 -34.64 -13.59
C LYS A 258 -22.50 -33.92 -13.26
N ILE A 259 -21.35 -34.53 -13.55
CA ILE A 259 -20.04 -33.89 -13.35
C ILE A 259 -19.91 -32.67 -14.28
N GLN A 260 -20.28 -32.80 -15.56
CA GLN A 260 -20.26 -31.68 -16.50
C GLN A 260 -21.19 -30.54 -16.06
N GLN A 261 -22.39 -30.84 -15.59
CA GLN A 261 -23.32 -29.82 -15.07
C GLN A 261 -22.74 -29.12 -13.83
N ALA A 262 -22.09 -29.86 -12.92
CA ALA A 262 -21.43 -29.28 -11.76
C ALA A 262 -20.24 -28.38 -12.15
N GLU A 263 -19.44 -28.79 -13.15
CA GLU A 263 -18.37 -27.98 -13.71
C GLU A 263 -18.89 -26.70 -14.36
N ASP A 264 -20.01 -26.78 -15.10
CA ASP A 264 -20.67 -25.62 -15.71
C ASP A 264 -21.21 -24.65 -14.66
N GLU A 265 -21.79 -25.16 -13.59
CA GLU A 265 -22.25 -24.34 -12.46
C GLU A 265 -21.09 -23.65 -11.73
N GLU A 266 -19.96 -24.35 -11.51
CA GLU A 266 -18.77 -23.74 -10.93
C GLU A 266 -18.18 -22.66 -11.85
N ARG A 267 -18.12 -22.91 -13.16
CA ARG A 267 -17.69 -21.89 -14.15
C ARG A 267 -18.59 -20.66 -14.13
N ARG A 268 -19.91 -20.83 -14.04
CA ARG A 268 -20.87 -19.71 -13.91
C ARG A 268 -20.68 -18.94 -12.60
N LYS A 269 -20.48 -19.63 -11.48
CA LYS A 269 -20.20 -18.99 -10.18
C LYS A 269 -18.88 -18.21 -10.22
N GLU A 270 -17.86 -18.75 -10.88
CA GLU A 270 -16.58 -18.08 -11.06
C GLU A 270 -16.72 -16.81 -11.92
N GLN A 271 -17.45 -16.90 -13.04
CA GLN A 271 -17.77 -15.73 -13.87
C GLN A 271 -18.51 -14.66 -13.06
N GLN A 272 -19.53 -15.03 -12.29
CA GLN A 272 -20.24 -14.07 -11.43
C GLN A 272 -19.34 -13.44 -10.36
N ARG A 273 -18.36 -14.17 -9.82
CA ARG A 273 -17.38 -13.60 -8.88
C ARG A 273 -16.48 -12.59 -9.58
N LEU A 274 -15.96 -12.95 -10.75
CA LEU A 274 -15.15 -12.06 -11.57
C LEU A 274 -15.92 -10.80 -11.97
N GLU A 275 -17.19 -10.92 -12.39
CA GLU A 275 -18.06 -9.78 -12.70
C GLU A 275 -18.25 -8.86 -11.49
N ARG A 276 -18.50 -9.41 -10.30
CA ARG A 276 -18.61 -8.60 -9.06
C ARG A 276 -17.29 -7.91 -8.71
N GLU A 277 -16.17 -8.58 -8.91
CA GLU A 277 -14.84 -7.97 -8.72
C GLU A 277 -14.59 -6.85 -9.74
N HIS A 278 -14.93 -7.06 -11.00
CA HIS A 278 -14.87 -6.03 -12.04
C HIS A 278 -15.75 -4.83 -11.71
N GLN A 279 -17.00 -5.05 -11.29
CA GLN A 279 -17.91 -3.98 -10.85
C GLN A 279 -17.33 -3.23 -9.64
N LEU A 280 -16.73 -3.93 -8.68
CA LEU A 280 -16.07 -3.29 -7.54
C LEU A 280 -14.88 -2.43 -7.99
N ILE A 281 -14.07 -2.92 -8.92
CA ILE A 281 -12.95 -2.18 -9.51
C ILE A 281 -13.46 -0.95 -10.24
N GLU A 282 -14.52 -1.06 -11.05
CA GLU A 282 -15.16 0.05 -11.75
C GLU A 282 -15.71 1.12 -10.79
N ILE A 283 -16.40 0.71 -9.71
CA ILE A 283 -16.87 1.64 -8.70
C ILE A 283 -15.69 2.34 -8.02
N GLN A 284 -14.61 1.62 -7.72
CA GLN A 284 -13.42 2.21 -7.11
C GLN A 284 -12.66 3.15 -8.06
N THR A 285 -12.63 2.87 -9.36
CA THR A 285 -12.02 3.78 -10.35
C THR A 285 -12.89 5.01 -10.55
N GLN A 286 -14.21 4.86 -10.64
CA GLN A 286 -15.15 5.98 -10.67
C GLN A 286 -15.03 6.88 -9.43
N GLN A 287 -14.94 6.31 -8.23
CA GLN A 287 -14.71 7.08 -7.00
C GLN A 287 -13.37 7.84 -7.02
N ARG A 288 -12.30 7.22 -7.52
CA ARG A 288 -11.00 7.89 -7.70
C ARG A 288 -11.07 9.05 -8.68
N MET A 289 -11.75 8.85 -9.82
CA MET A 289 -11.96 9.90 -10.82
C MET A 289 -12.82 11.04 -10.28
N ALA A 290 -13.92 10.74 -9.58
CA ALA A 290 -14.78 11.75 -8.97
C ALA A 290 -14.04 12.56 -7.91
N LYS A 291 -13.23 11.91 -7.06
CA LYS A 291 -12.38 12.59 -6.08
C LYS A 291 -11.32 13.46 -6.76
N HIS A 292 -10.73 12.99 -7.86
CA HIS A 292 -9.77 13.78 -8.63
C HIS A 292 -10.43 15.02 -9.23
N GLN A 293 -11.62 14.87 -9.84
CA GLN A 293 -12.39 15.99 -10.38
C GLN A 293 -12.82 16.99 -9.29
N GLN A 294 -13.16 16.53 -8.08
CA GLN A 294 -13.44 17.43 -6.95
C GLN A 294 -12.20 18.24 -6.56
N MET A 295 -11.04 17.59 -6.45
CA MET A 295 -9.77 18.27 -6.18
C MET A 295 -9.42 19.29 -7.27
N GLU A 296 -9.65 18.96 -8.54
CA GLU A 296 -9.45 19.91 -9.65
C GLU A 296 -10.39 21.10 -9.56
N ARG A 297 -11.67 20.88 -9.24
CA ARG A 297 -12.64 21.97 -8.99
C ARG A 297 -12.22 22.86 -7.81
N GLU A 298 -11.73 22.28 -6.72
CA GLU A 298 -11.21 23.06 -5.60
C GLU A 298 -9.98 23.87 -6.00
N GLN A 299 -9.08 23.29 -6.80
CA GLN A 299 -7.92 24.02 -7.33
C GLN A 299 -8.31 25.14 -8.28
N THR A 300 -9.31 24.95 -9.15
CA THR A 300 -9.78 26.01 -10.05
C THR A 300 -10.47 27.13 -9.28
N ILE A 301 -11.29 26.80 -8.27
CA ILE A 301 -11.89 27.79 -7.36
C ILE A 301 -10.81 28.57 -6.61
N ARG A 302 -9.80 27.87 -6.06
CA ARG A 302 -8.70 28.51 -5.36
C ARG A 302 -7.89 29.43 -6.26
N LYS A 303 -7.56 28.98 -7.49
CA LYS A 303 -6.89 29.82 -8.50
C LYS A 303 -7.75 31.04 -8.87
N ALA A 304 -9.06 30.88 -9.01
CA ALA A 304 -9.97 31.99 -9.28
C ALA A 304 -10.02 32.98 -8.11
N GLN A 305 -10.03 32.51 -6.86
CA GLN A 305 -9.94 33.35 -5.67
C GLN A 305 -8.59 34.09 -5.59
N GLU A 306 -7.48 33.41 -5.88
CA GLU A 306 -6.14 34.02 -5.94
C GLU A 306 -6.07 35.07 -7.06
N HIS A 307 -6.65 34.81 -8.22
CA HIS A 307 -6.74 35.77 -9.32
C HIS A 307 -7.59 36.99 -8.94
N GLN A 308 -8.77 36.79 -8.35
CA GLN A 308 -9.62 37.89 -7.88
C GLN A 308 -8.91 38.73 -6.80
N ALA A 309 -8.17 38.10 -5.90
CA ALA A 309 -7.37 38.81 -4.90
C ALA A 309 -6.23 39.62 -5.55
N ALA A 310 -5.53 39.04 -6.53
CA ALA A 310 -4.49 39.73 -7.29
C ALA A 310 -5.06 40.93 -8.06
N GLU A 311 -6.22 40.78 -8.70
CA GLU A 311 -6.91 41.85 -9.44
C GLU A 311 -7.38 42.97 -8.49
N ARG A 312 -7.84 42.65 -7.27
CA ARG A 312 -8.16 43.67 -6.25
C ARG A 312 -6.92 44.42 -5.79
N LEU A 313 -5.79 43.74 -5.59
CA LEU A 313 -4.52 44.39 -5.25
C LEU A 313 -3.99 45.25 -6.40
N GLU A 314 -4.14 44.81 -7.65
CA GLU A 314 -3.76 45.60 -8.82
C GLU A 314 -4.63 46.85 -8.95
N ARG A 315 -5.95 46.73 -8.74
CA ARG A 315 -6.86 47.89 -8.67
C ARG A 315 -6.45 48.86 -7.57
N GLN A 316 -6.20 48.37 -6.34
CA GLN A 316 -5.72 49.22 -5.24
C GLN A 316 -4.42 49.93 -5.58
N ARG A 317 -3.45 49.23 -6.20
CA ARG A 317 -2.20 49.85 -6.66
C ARG A 317 -2.44 50.93 -7.70
N LYS A 318 -3.34 50.70 -8.67
CA LYS A 318 -3.70 51.70 -9.69
C LYS A 318 -4.39 52.90 -9.06
N ASP A 319 -5.29 52.69 -8.12
CA ASP A 319 -5.99 53.76 -7.39
C ASP A 319 -5.02 54.59 -6.53
N ASP A 320 -4.08 53.94 -5.85
CA ASP A 320 -3.05 54.62 -5.05
C ASP A 320 -2.08 55.42 -5.95
N LEU A 321 -1.66 54.85 -7.08
CA LEU A 321 -0.86 55.56 -8.08
C LEU A 321 -1.62 56.77 -8.65
N ALA A 322 -2.91 56.62 -8.95
CA ALA A 322 -3.75 57.72 -9.43
C ALA A 322 -3.92 58.80 -8.36
N ARG A 323 -4.07 58.43 -7.08
CA ARG A 323 -4.11 59.38 -5.95
C ARG A 323 -2.79 60.12 -5.78
N GLU A 324 -1.65 59.44 -5.91
CA GLU A 324 -0.34 60.09 -5.87
C GLU A 324 -0.14 61.03 -7.05
N GLN A 325 -0.54 60.64 -8.26
CA GLN A 325 -0.51 61.52 -9.44
C GLN A 325 -1.40 62.74 -9.22
N ALA A 326 -2.63 62.56 -8.74
CA ALA A 326 -3.53 63.67 -8.43
C ALA A 326 -2.97 64.61 -7.35
N ARG A 327 -2.26 64.08 -6.34
CA ARG A 327 -1.54 64.90 -5.34
C ARG A 327 -0.39 65.68 -5.97
N LYS A 328 0.42 65.05 -6.80
CA LYS A 328 1.53 65.70 -7.52
C LYS A 328 1.01 66.79 -8.46
N ASP A 329 -0.08 66.54 -9.18
CA ASP A 329 -0.72 67.53 -10.05
C ASP A 329 -1.31 68.69 -9.25
N ALA A 330 -1.92 68.41 -8.09
CA ALA A 330 -2.41 69.46 -7.18
C ALA A 330 -1.27 70.29 -6.57
N GLU A 331 -0.16 69.66 -6.18
CA GLU A 331 1.06 70.35 -5.73
C GLU A 331 1.66 71.19 -6.84
N LYS A 332 1.74 70.66 -8.06
CA LYS A 332 2.21 71.39 -9.24
C LYS A 332 1.36 72.64 -9.49
N ARG A 333 0.02 72.51 -9.46
CA ARG A 333 -0.89 73.65 -9.60
C ARG A 333 -0.73 74.67 -8.48
N ARG A 334 -0.52 74.23 -7.23
CA ARG A 334 -0.23 75.13 -6.11
C ARG A 334 1.08 75.87 -6.29
N LEU A 335 2.13 75.19 -6.75
CA LEU A 335 3.41 75.82 -7.06
C LEU A 335 3.28 76.82 -8.20
N GLU A 336 2.58 76.47 -9.29
CA GLU A 336 2.27 77.38 -10.39
C GLU A 336 1.50 78.62 -9.92
N GLN A 337 0.51 78.46 -9.03
CA GLN A 337 -0.19 79.58 -8.39
C GLN A 337 0.75 80.47 -7.57
N VAL A 338 1.62 79.88 -6.74
CA VAL A 338 2.60 80.64 -5.95
C VAL A 338 3.61 81.36 -6.85
N PHE A 339 4.05 80.75 -7.95
CA PHE A 339 4.90 81.42 -8.94
C PHE A 339 4.19 82.63 -9.56
N HIS A 340 2.93 82.47 -9.97
CA HIS A 340 2.16 83.57 -10.54
C HIS A 340 1.88 84.68 -9.52
N GLU A 341 1.56 84.33 -8.27
CA GLU A 341 1.40 85.29 -7.17
C GLU A 341 2.70 86.02 -6.86
N ASN A 342 3.84 85.33 -6.89
CA ASN A 342 5.16 85.94 -6.72
C ASN A 342 5.50 86.89 -7.86
N GLU A 343 5.20 86.53 -9.12
CA GLU A 343 5.35 87.40 -10.28
C GLU A 343 4.52 88.68 -10.11
N ILE A 344 3.24 88.56 -9.75
CA ILE A 344 2.35 89.70 -9.48
C ILE A 344 2.88 90.55 -8.31
N GLN A 345 3.36 89.93 -7.23
CA GLN A 345 3.95 90.67 -6.10
C GLN A 345 5.21 91.41 -6.52
N LEU A 346 6.04 90.82 -7.40
CA LEU A 346 7.25 91.43 -7.90
C LEU A 346 6.93 92.59 -8.84
N GLU A 347 5.91 92.46 -9.69
CA GLU A 347 5.37 93.55 -10.50
C GLU A 347 4.79 94.67 -9.65
N LYS A 348 3.99 94.36 -8.62
CA LYS A 348 3.49 95.35 -7.66
C LYS A 348 4.62 96.08 -6.94
N LYS A 349 5.67 95.36 -6.51
CA LYS A 349 6.86 95.99 -5.92
C LYS A 349 7.60 96.88 -6.93
N ARG A 350 7.72 96.48 -8.20
CA ARG A 350 8.28 97.32 -9.26
C ARG A 350 7.44 98.57 -9.49
N GLN A 351 6.12 98.45 -9.51
CA GLN A 351 5.19 99.58 -9.64
C GLN A 351 5.26 100.49 -8.42
N GLN A 352 5.31 99.96 -7.21
CA GLN A 352 5.50 100.73 -5.97
C GLN A 352 6.85 101.44 -5.97
N GLN A 353 7.94 100.77 -6.33
CA GLN A 353 9.24 101.42 -6.48
C GLN A 353 9.24 102.50 -7.56
N ALA A 354 8.52 102.30 -8.67
CA ALA A 354 8.36 103.33 -9.69
C ALA A 354 7.56 104.52 -9.16
N GLN A 355 6.47 104.29 -8.41
CA GLN A 355 5.69 105.32 -7.74
C GLN A 355 6.49 106.04 -6.65
N GLU A 356 7.27 105.32 -5.85
CA GLU A 356 8.18 105.89 -4.85
C GLU A 356 9.26 106.73 -5.54
N ARG A 357 9.85 106.26 -6.64
CA ARG A 357 10.77 107.08 -7.45
C ARG A 357 10.07 108.29 -8.05
N GLU A 358 8.84 108.18 -8.53
CA GLU A 358 8.08 109.33 -9.02
C GLU A 358 7.76 110.32 -7.90
N LEU A 359 7.45 109.84 -6.69
CA LEU A 359 7.24 110.68 -5.52
C LEU A 359 8.55 111.28 -5.02
N GLU A 360 9.66 110.56 -5.04
CA GLU A 360 11.01 111.05 -4.76
C GLU A 360 11.43 112.08 -5.81
N ILE A 361 11.10 111.86 -7.08
CA ILE A 361 11.32 112.83 -8.16
C ILE A 361 10.45 114.05 -7.92
N LYS A 362 9.16 113.92 -7.58
CA LYS A 362 8.29 115.05 -7.26
C LYS A 362 8.75 115.81 -6.02
N LEU A 363 9.16 115.09 -4.97
CA LEU A 363 9.69 115.68 -3.75
C LEU A 363 11.02 116.38 -4.04
N ALA A 364 11.89 115.75 -4.84
CA ALA A 364 13.12 116.35 -5.32
C ALA A 364 12.84 117.55 -6.24
N GLU A 365 11.81 117.52 -7.08
CA GLU A 365 11.36 118.63 -7.93
C GLU A 365 10.78 119.77 -7.08
N GLU A 366 10.05 119.49 -6.00
CA GLU A 366 9.54 120.47 -5.05
C GLU A 366 10.67 121.08 -4.20
N TYR A 367 11.63 120.25 -3.75
CA TYR A 367 12.85 120.72 -3.11
C TYR A 367 13.70 121.53 -4.08
N ILE A 368 13.91 121.04 -5.31
CA ILE A 368 14.62 121.75 -6.38
C ILE A 368 13.87 123.03 -6.73
N ALA A 369 12.54 123.10 -6.77
CA ALA A 369 11.82 124.33 -7.04
C ALA A 369 11.94 125.33 -5.86
N MET A 370 12.03 124.84 -4.64
CA MET A 370 12.24 125.64 -3.44
C MET A 370 13.69 126.12 -3.32
N GLU A 371 14.66 125.28 -3.67
CA GLU A 371 16.09 125.59 -3.80
C GLU A 371 16.32 126.50 -5.00
N GLN A 372 15.76 126.25 -6.19
CA GLN A 372 15.81 127.11 -7.39
C GLN A 372 15.17 128.46 -7.12
N ARG A 373 14.12 128.57 -6.32
CA ARG A 373 13.63 129.90 -5.88
C ARG A 373 14.65 130.64 -5.00
N LYS A 374 15.46 129.92 -4.22
CA LYS A 374 16.54 130.48 -3.38
C LYS A 374 17.88 130.62 -4.12
N ASP A 375 18.06 129.86 -5.19
CA ASP A 375 19.26 129.73 -5.99
C ASP A 375 19.14 130.57 -7.25
N ASP A 376 18.02 130.75 -7.93
CA ASP A 376 17.84 131.77 -8.99
C ASP A 376 18.15 133.18 -8.44
N ALA A 377 17.87 133.41 -7.15
CA ALA A 377 18.29 134.61 -6.42
C ALA A 377 19.81 134.71 -6.15
N ARG A 378 20.54 133.57 -6.09
CA ARG A 378 22.00 133.50 -5.90
C ARG A 378 22.80 133.19 -7.18
N LYS A 379 22.15 132.61 -8.19
CA LYS A 379 22.67 132.10 -9.47
C LYS A 379 22.70 133.22 -10.49
N GLN A 380 21.79 134.21 -10.42
CA GLN A 380 22.05 135.50 -11.07
C GLN A 380 23.38 136.17 -10.60
N GLN A 381 23.85 135.89 -9.37
CA GLN A 381 25.14 136.40 -8.87
C GLN A 381 26.34 135.47 -9.17
N ILE A 382 26.15 134.15 -9.24
CA ILE A 382 27.25 133.18 -9.42
C ILE A 382 27.41 132.69 -10.88
N GLU A 383 26.36 132.73 -11.71
CA GLU A 383 26.37 132.35 -13.14
C GLU A 383 27.31 133.25 -13.96
N ASN A 384 27.47 134.53 -13.58
CA ASN A 384 28.50 135.42 -14.12
C ASN A 384 29.95 135.02 -13.75
N MET A 385 30.16 134.25 -12.69
CA MET A 385 31.49 133.86 -12.20
C MET A 385 31.87 132.39 -12.52
N ALA A 386 30.88 131.49 -12.66
CA ALA A 386 31.11 130.05 -12.83
C ALA A 386 31.27 129.59 -14.29
N GLU A 387 30.76 130.31 -15.30
CA GLU A 387 31.03 130.01 -16.72
C GLU A 387 32.53 130.09 -17.07
N ASN A 388 33.30 130.87 -16.31
CA ASN A 388 34.72 131.10 -16.56
C ASN A 388 35.63 129.98 -16.03
N ILE A 389 35.18 129.18 -15.05
CA ILE A 389 36.00 128.17 -14.38
C ILE A 389 35.71 126.74 -14.93
N LYS A 390 34.49 126.48 -15.41
CA LYS A 390 34.06 125.13 -15.83
C LYS A 390 34.61 124.66 -17.19
N LYS A 391 35.18 125.53 -18.01
CA LYS A 391 35.81 125.16 -19.31
C LYS A 391 37.19 124.48 -19.18
N LYS A 392 37.86 124.52 -18.01
CA LYS A 392 39.27 124.07 -17.89
C LYS A 392 39.49 122.70 -17.23
N MET A 393 38.51 122.08 -16.54
CA MET A 393 38.74 120.85 -15.75
C MET A 393 38.23 119.53 -16.36
N LYS A 394 37.44 119.52 -17.45
CA LYS A 394 36.72 118.31 -17.90
C LYS A 394 37.41 117.43 -18.97
N ILE A 395 38.70 117.64 -19.27
CA ILE A 395 39.37 116.94 -20.39
C ILE A 395 40.32 115.80 -19.93
N PHE A 396 40.69 115.72 -18.64
CA PHE A 396 41.79 114.84 -18.21
C PHE A 396 41.41 113.57 -17.41
N ASP A 397 40.16 113.37 -17.00
CA ASP A 397 39.80 112.24 -16.13
C ASP A 397 39.28 110.96 -16.84
N ASP A 398 38.79 111.05 -18.08
CA ASP A 398 38.02 109.95 -18.69
C ASP A 398 38.87 108.85 -19.36
N THR A 399 40.17 109.06 -19.58
CA THR A 399 41.01 108.10 -20.34
C THR A 399 41.81 107.13 -19.45
N ALA A 400 42.00 107.41 -18.17
CA ALA A 400 42.76 106.56 -17.25
C ALA A 400 41.91 105.44 -16.61
N LYS A 401 40.59 105.60 -16.56
CA LYS A 401 39.68 104.68 -15.87
C LYS A 401 39.28 103.44 -16.70
N ALA A 402 39.32 103.56 -18.03
CA ALA A 402 38.89 102.50 -18.95
C ALA A 402 39.90 101.35 -19.14
N THR A 403 41.20 101.61 -18.94
CA THR A 403 42.26 100.61 -19.20
C THR A 403 42.57 99.72 -17.99
N MET A 404 42.30 100.18 -16.76
CA MET A 404 42.44 99.36 -15.55
C MET A 404 41.26 98.39 -15.35
N ASP A 405 40.08 98.74 -15.86
CA ASP A 405 38.84 97.99 -15.67
C ASP A 405 38.72 96.74 -16.58
N ALA A 406 39.46 96.73 -17.70
CA ALA A 406 39.49 95.59 -18.63
C ALA A 406 40.37 94.44 -18.13
N LYS A 407 41.53 94.75 -17.53
CA LYS A 407 42.44 93.73 -16.96
C LYS A 407 41.87 93.06 -15.71
N ALA A 408 41.10 93.79 -14.90
CA ALA A 408 40.43 93.24 -13.73
C ALA A 408 39.37 92.18 -14.09
N ARG A 409 38.62 92.40 -15.19
CA ARG A 409 37.60 91.43 -15.66
C ARG A 409 38.21 90.12 -16.16
N GLU A 410 39.36 90.17 -16.83
CA GLU A 410 40.03 88.97 -17.36
C GLU A 410 40.60 88.08 -16.23
N GLU A 411 41.14 88.69 -15.17
CA GLU A 411 41.60 87.95 -13.98
C GLU A 411 40.43 87.30 -13.22
N ASP A 412 39.29 87.99 -13.09
CA ASP A 412 38.07 87.46 -12.47
C ASP A 412 37.49 86.26 -13.25
N GLU A 413 37.53 86.29 -14.58
CA GLU A 413 37.08 85.16 -15.41
C GLU A 413 37.96 83.93 -15.27
N ARG A 414 39.28 84.12 -15.15
CA ARG A 414 40.22 83.02 -14.88
C ARG A 414 39.97 82.41 -13.50
N VAL A 415 39.77 83.23 -12.47
CA VAL A 415 39.45 82.75 -11.11
C VAL A 415 38.11 82.00 -11.09
N LYS A 416 37.10 82.48 -11.82
CA LYS A 416 35.80 81.79 -11.96
C LYS A 416 35.93 80.42 -12.63
N ARG A 417 36.74 80.29 -13.69
CA ARG A 417 36.98 78.98 -14.34
C ARG A 417 37.65 77.98 -13.40
N TYR A 418 38.67 78.40 -12.65
CA TYR A 418 39.30 77.55 -11.65
C TYR A 418 38.34 77.15 -10.52
N GLN A 419 37.46 78.04 -10.06
CA GLN A 419 36.41 77.71 -9.09
C GLN A 419 35.37 76.73 -9.66
N GLN A 420 34.97 76.90 -10.92
CA GLN A 420 34.04 75.99 -11.60
C GLN A 420 34.64 74.59 -11.82
N GLU A 421 35.91 74.49 -12.18
CA GLU A 421 36.60 73.21 -12.31
C GLU A 421 36.77 72.52 -10.96
N TYR A 422 37.11 73.28 -9.91
CA TYR A 422 37.22 72.74 -8.55
C TYR A 422 35.87 72.21 -8.03
N THR A 423 34.79 72.97 -8.22
CA THR A 423 33.43 72.54 -7.82
C THR A 423 32.94 71.36 -8.64
N ARG A 424 33.23 71.31 -9.95
CA ARG A 424 32.93 70.15 -10.80
C ARG A 424 33.68 68.90 -10.35
N LYS A 425 34.96 69.02 -9.99
CA LYS A 425 35.76 67.90 -9.48
C LYS A 425 35.21 67.37 -8.15
N GLN A 426 34.80 68.26 -7.24
CA GLN A 426 34.12 67.87 -5.99
C GLN A 426 32.80 67.14 -6.27
N LEU A 427 31.98 67.62 -7.20
CA LEU A 427 30.73 66.96 -7.58
C LEU A 427 30.95 65.59 -8.24
N GLU A 428 31.97 65.44 -9.07
CA GLU A 428 32.34 64.16 -9.69
C GLU A 428 32.85 63.15 -8.64
N ASP A 429 33.68 63.59 -7.69
CA ASP A 429 34.15 62.75 -6.59
C ASP A 429 33.02 62.35 -5.63
N ASP A 430 32.11 63.27 -5.31
CA ASP A 430 30.91 62.97 -4.51
C ASP A 430 29.94 62.03 -5.25
N ARG A 431 29.79 62.19 -6.57
CA ARG A 431 29.00 61.29 -7.40
C ARG A 431 29.60 59.88 -7.43
N LYS A 432 30.92 59.75 -7.54
CA LYS A 432 31.62 58.45 -7.44
C LYS A 432 31.46 57.82 -6.06
N ARG A 433 31.60 58.61 -4.98
CA ARG A 433 31.36 58.10 -3.61
C ARG A 433 29.94 57.60 -3.41
N ARG A 434 28.94 58.30 -3.97
CA ARG A 434 27.54 57.87 -3.94
C ARG A 434 27.32 56.58 -4.74
N SER A 435 27.82 56.50 -5.97
CA SER A 435 27.69 55.28 -6.78
C SER A 435 28.37 54.08 -6.13
N ASP A 436 29.54 54.28 -5.52
CA ASP A 436 30.24 53.21 -4.80
C ASP A 436 29.50 52.78 -3.53
N ALA A 437 28.88 53.72 -2.82
CA ALA A 437 28.04 53.42 -1.66
C ALA A 437 26.76 52.65 -2.07
N GLU A 438 26.12 53.04 -3.17
CA GLU A 438 24.97 52.36 -3.75
C GLU A 438 25.33 50.96 -4.24
N ALA A 439 26.47 50.80 -4.93
CA ALA A 439 26.98 49.50 -5.37
C ALA A 439 27.27 48.57 -4.19
N ARG A 440 27.88 49.09 -3.11
CA ARG A 440 28.08 48.33 -1.86
C ARG A 440 26.75 47.96 -1.20
N SER A 441 25.78 48.88 -1.16
CA SER A 441 24.45 48.60 -0.61
C SER A 441 23.72 47.51 -1.42
N HIS A 442 23.75 47.61 -2.75
CA HIS A 442 23.15 46.63 -3.65
C HIS A 442 23.82 45.26 -3.50
N ALA A 443 25.15 45.20 -3.43
CA ALA A 443 25.89 43.95 -3.21
C ALA A 443 25.52 43.30 -1.86
N GLN A 444 25.35 44.08 -0.80
CA GLN A 444 24.88 43.58 0.50
C GLN A 444 23.44 43.07 0.44
N GLN A 445 22.55 43.76 -0.28
CA GLN A 445 21.16 43.32 -0.49
C GLN A 445 21.09 42.01 -1.29
N GLU A 446 21.87 41.88 -2.36
CA GLU A 446 21.97 40.66 -3.16
C GLU A 446 22.53 39.49 -2.35
N TYR A 447 23.59 39.74 -1.57
CA TYR A 447 24.14 38.73 -0.66
C TYR A 447 23.08 38.22 0.34
N LEU A 448 22.29 39.13 0.92
CA LEU A 448 21.20 38.76 1.83
C LEU A 448 20.07 38.01 1.11
N ARG A 449 19.73 38.39 -0.13
CA ARG A 449 18.75 37.66 -0.96
C ARG A 449 19.21 36.23 -1.22
N ILE A 450 20.47 36.03 -1.58
CA ILE A 450 21.07 34.70 -1.79
C ILE A 450 21.02 33.88 -0.50
N GLN A 451 21.38 34.45 0.65
CA GLN A 451 21.27 33.75 1.94
C GLN A 451 19.83 33.34 2.27
N MET A 452 18.86 34.22 2.03
CA MET A 452 17.45 33.93 2.26
C MET A 452 16.93 32.83 1.31
N GLN A 453 17.36 32.85 0.05
CA GLN A 453 17.03 31.81 -0.92
C GLN A 453 17.63 30.47 -0.51
N GLU A 454 18.92 30.42 -0.17
CA GLU A 454 19.59 29.20 0.27
C GLU A 454 18.94 28.64 1.55
N LYS A 455 18.56 29.51 2.49
CA LYS A 455 17.80 29.10 3.68
C LYS A 455 16.44 28.49 3.32
N ARG A 456 15.69 29.12 2.40
CA ARG A 456 14.41 28.59 1.90
C ARG A 456 14.58 27.24 1.19
N GLU A 457 15.63 27.07 0.40
CA GLU A 457 15.94 25.82 -0.27
C GLU A 457 16.31 24.72 0.72
N ARG A 458 17.11 25.01 1.74
CA ARG A 458 17.40 24.08 2.85
C ARG A 458 16.15 23.68 3.63
N GLU A 459 15.24 24.62 3.87
CA GLU A 459 13.96 24.31 4.53
C GLU A 459 13.05 23.48 3.63
N LYS A 460 12.98 23.78 2.33
CA LYS A 460 12.23 23.00 1.34
C LYS A 460 12.79 21.58 1.20
N ALA A 461 14.11 21.41 1.19
CA ALA A 461 14.76 20.10 1.18
C ALA A 461 14.41 19.30 2.44
N ARG A 462 14.59 19.89 3.63
CA ARG A 462 14.19 19.24 4.90
C ARG A 462 12.72 18.87 4.94
N LYS A 463 11.85 19.73 4.41
CA LYS A 463 10.41 19.43 4.30
C LYS A 463 10.17 18.22 3.39
N ARG A 464 10.80 18.14 2.22
CA ARG A 464 10.69 16.97 1.33
C ARG A 464 11.19 15.70 2.02
N ASP A 465 12.28 15.77 2.76
CA ASP A 465 12.80 14.60 3.49
C ASP A 465 11.83 14.11 4.56
N LEU A 466 11.19 15.03 5.29
CA LEU A 466 10.14 14.71 6.27
C LEU A 466 8.88 14.16 5.58
N ASP A 467 8.47 14.73 4.46
CA ASP A 467 7.34 14.24 3.68
C ASP A 467 7.61 12.82 3.15
N ASN A 468 8.83 12.55 2.66
CA ASN A 468 9.28 11.22 2.23
C ASN A 468 9.27 10.22 3.40
N GLN A 469 9.75 10.62 4.59
CA GLN A 469 9.69 9.76 5.78
C GLN A 469 8.24 9.48 6.20
N ALA A 470 7.36 10.48 6.13
CA ALA A 470 5.95 10.30 6.42
C ALA A 470 5.29 9.33 5.42
N ASP A 471 5.63 9.41 4.14
CA ASP A 471 5.13 8.50 3.11
C ASP A 471 5.63 7.07 3.34
N LEU A 472 6.92 6.89 3.69
CA LEU A 472 7.47 5.59 4.07
C LEU A 472 6.73 5.00 5.27
N TRP A 473 6.47 5.78 6.32
CA TRP A 473 5.69 5.29 7.47
C TRP A 473 4.26 4.94 7.12
N ARG A 474 3.62 5.68 6.21
CA ARG A 474 2.28 5.31 5.71
C ARG A 474 2.33 3.98 4.97
N GLN A 475 3.33 3.77 4.12
CA GLN A 475 3.52 2.50 3.41
C GLN A 475 3.80 1.35 4.37
N GLU A 476 4.73 1.51 5.32
CA GLU A 476 5.02 0.51 6.35
C GLU A 476 3.78 0.16 7.17
N ARG A 477 2.94 1.14 7.51
CA ARG A 477 1.68 0.90 8.22
C ARG A 477 0.71 0.07 7.39
N ILE A 478 0.55 0.40 6.10
CA ILE A 478 -0.30 -0.36 5.18
C ILE A 478 0.22 -1.79 5.01
N GLU A 479 1.53 -1.98 4.86
CA GLU A 479 2.13 -3.30 4.78
C GLU A 479 1.97 -4.11 6.06
N ALA A 480 2.17 -3.47 7.23
CA ALA A 480 1.96 -4.10 8.52
C ALA A 480 0.50 -4.54 8.68
N GLU A 481 -0.46 -3.70 8.28
CA GLU A 481 -1.89 -4.05 8.29
C GLU A 481 -2.20 -5.23 7.35
N ARG A 482 -1.59 -5.27 6.16
CA ARG A 482 -1.71 -6.42 5.24
C ARG A 482 -1.14 -7.69 5.85
N ARG A 483 0.04 -7.63 6.48
CA ARG A 483 0.66 -8.78 7.17
C ARG A 483 -0.23 -9.26 8.33
N ASP A 484 -0.80 -8.35 9.11
CA ASP A 484 -1.69 -8.70 10.22
C ASP A 484 -3.02 -9.31 9.73
N LYS A 485 -3.59 -8.79 8.63
CA LYS A 485 -4.77 -9.38 7.97
C LYS A 485 -4.50 -10.81 7.52
N LEU A 486 -3.37 -11.07 6.86
CA LEU A 486 -2.97 -12.42 6.46
C LEU A 486 -2.78 -13.34 7.66
N ALA A 487 -2.12 -12.87 8.73
CA ALA A 487 -1.93 -13.65 9.95
C ALA A 487 -3.27 -13.98 10.63
N LYS A 488 -4.20 -13.02 10.69
CA LYS A 488 -5.58 -13.23 11.19
C LYS A 488 -6.33 -14.24 10.33
N GLN A 489 -6.23 -14.15 9.00
CA GLN A 489 -6.85 -15.10 8.08
C GLN A 489 -6.30 -16.52 8.27
N GLN A 490 -4.98 -16.68 8.40
CA GLN A 490 -4.36 -17.97 8.69
C GLN A 490 -4.82 -18.55 10.03
N ARG A 491 -4.93 -17.73 11.08
CA ARG A 491 -5.50 -18.16 12.37
C ARG A 491 -6.96 -18.57 12.22
N ALA A 492 -7.77 -17.81 11.49
CA ALA A 492 -9.17 -18.14 11.24
C ALA A 492 -9.32 -19.48 10.49
N ILE A 493 -8.49 -19.72 9.46
CA ILE A 493 -8.47 -20.98 8.72
C ILE A 493 -8.09 -22.15 9.64
N ARG A 494 -7.02 -22.00 10.46
CA ARG A 494 -6.61 -23.03 11.44
C ARG A 494 -7.68 -23.30 12.48
N ASN A 495 -8.32 -22.26 13.02
CA ASN A 495 -9.40 -22.41 13.99
C ASN A 495 -10.61 -23.12 13.37
N ARG A 496 -10.97 -22.76 12.13
CA ARG A 496 -12.06 -23.41 11.39
C ARG A 496 -11.75 -24.87 11.10
N SER A 497 -10.51 -25.19 10.70
CA SER A 497 -10.10 -26.58 10.47
C SER A 497 -10.12 -27.39 11.78
N GLN A 498 -9.66 -26.82 12.89
CA GLN A 498 -9.75 -27.45 14.21
C GLN A 498 -11.20 -27.68 14.65
N GLN A 499 -12.08 -26.68 14.45
CA GLN A 499 -13.52 -26.82 14.73
C GLN A 499 -14.16 -27.92 13.88
N ASN A 500 -13.84 -27.99 12.58
CA ASN A 500 -14.35 -29.05 11.71
C ASN A 500 -13.92 -30.44 12.20
N VAL A 501 -12.66 -30.59 12.60
CA VAL A 501 -12.15 -31.85 13.18
C VAL A 501 -12.89 -32.18 14.48
N LEU A 502 -13.11 -31.21 15.37
CA LEU A 502 -13.89 -31.43 16.60
C LEU A 502 -15.33 -31.84 16.31
N VAL A 503 -15.99 -31.17 15.36
CA VAL A 503 -17.35 -31.53 14.92
C VAL A 503 -17.39 -32.95 14.35
N GLN A 504 -16.40 -33.32 13.55
CA GLN A 504 -16.28 -34.67 13.02
C GLN A 504 -16.09 -35.70 14.13
N GLN A 505 -15.23 -35.42 15.13
CA GLN A 505 -15.05 -36.30 16.29
C GLN A 505 -16.31 -36.42 17.14
N MET A 506 -17.09 -35.34 17.31
CA MET A 506 -18.38 -35.40 18.00
C MET A 506 -19.36 -36.28 17.23
N ARG A 507 -19.46 -36.11 15.91
CA ARG A 507 -20.32 -36.95 15.05
C ARG A 507 -19.89 -38.42 15.06
N GLU A 508 -18.59 -38.69 14.97
CA GLU A 508 -18.05 -40.05 15.07
C GLU A 508 -18.34 -40.66 16.45
N ARG A 509 -18.25 -39.86 17.52
CA ARG A 509 -18.60 -40.32 18.87
C ARG A 509 -20.10 -40.59 19.00
N GLU A 510 -20.95 -39.72 18.46
CA GLU A 510 -22.41 -39.93 18.40
C GLU A 510 -22.74 -41.19 17.59
N GLN A 511 -22.12 -41.37 16.43
CA GLN A 511 -22.26 -42.58 15.62
C GLN A 511 -21.82 -43.81 16.39
N ARG A 512 -20.64 -43.80 17.03
CA ARG A 512 -20.19 -44.91 17.87
C ARG A 512 -21.11 -45.18 19.07
N SER A 513 -21.76 -44.16 19.63
CA SER A 513 -22.75 -44.36 20.69
C SER A 513 -24.09 -44.89 20.20
N LEU A 514 -24.41 -44.68 18.92
CA LEU A 514 -25.59 -45.23 18.24
C LEU A 514 -25.32 -46.63 17.67
N GLU A 515 -24.07 -46.95 17.36
CA GLU A 515 -23.63 -48.30 17.04
C GLU A 515 -23.88 -49.18 18.27
N ALA A 516 -24.60 -50.29 18.08
CA ALA A 516 -24.87 -51.22 19.15
C ALA A 516 -23.56 -51.82 19.67
N ASP A 517 -23.40 -51.93 21.00
CA ASP A 517 -22.24 -52.51 21.68
C ASP A 517 -21.96 -53.99 21.36
N GLN A 518 -22.72 -54.59 20.43
CA GLN A 518 -22.52 -55.97 20.01
C GLN A 518 -21.25 -56.09 19.19
N THR A 519 -20.32 -56.89 19.68
CA THR A 519 -19.12 -57.24 18.94
C THR A 519 -19.50 -58.02 17.68
N ARG A 520 -18.69 -57.90 16.61
CA ARG A 520 -18.93 -58.62 15.35
C ARG A 520 -19.14 -60.13 15.55
N LEU A 521 -18.48 -60.71 16.55
CA LEU A 521 -18.61 -62.12 16.92
C LEU A 521 -20.00 -62.43 17.51
N GLU A 522 -20.52 -61.59 18.40
CA GLU A 522 -21.87 -61.74 18.97
C GLU A 522 -22.96 -61.60 17.90
N ILE A 523 -22.80 -60.66 16.96
CA ILE A 523 -23.69 -60.53 15.79
C ILE A 523 -23.67 -61.81 14.96
N GLN A 524 -22.49 -62.41 14.75
CA GLN A 524 -22.34 -63.62 13.96
C GLN A 524 -22.95 -64.85 14.66
N MET A 525 -22.77 -64.96 15.98
CA MET A 525 -23.41 -66.00 16.79
C MET A 525 -24.93 -65.85 16.82
N ASN A 526 -25.43 -64.62 16.93
CA ASN A 526 -26.86 -64.32 17.01
C ASN A 526 -27.53 -64.16 15.64
N ALA A 527 -26.81 -64.30 14.52
CA ALA A 527 -27.30 -64.00 13.18
C ALA A 527 -28.59 -64.76 12.81
N ARG A 528 -28.69 -66.04 13.20
CA ARG A 528 -29.91 -66.84 12.96
C ARG A 528 -31.10 -66.38 13.79
N LEU A 529 -30.87 -65.91 15.02
CA LEU A 529 -31.91 -65.41 15.91
C LEU A 529 -32.37 -64.02 15.45
N LEU A 530 -31.43 -63.12 15.16
CA LEU A 530 -31.69 -61.80 14.61
C LEU A 530 -32.43 -61.88 13.27
N GLY A 531 -32.06 -62.82 12.39
CA GLY A 531 -32.79 -63.06 11.15
C GLY A 531 -34.26 -63.47 11.37
N LYS A 532 -34.54 -64.32 12.36
CA LYS A 532 -35.91 -64.70 12.73
C LYS A 532 -36.70 -63.53 13.34
N ILE A 533 -36.07 -62.75 14.22
CA ILE A 533 -36.68 -61.55 14.82
C ILE A 533 -36.97 -60.51 13.74
N HIS A 534 -36.07 -60.30 12.78
CA HIS A 534 -36.26 -59.33 11.69
C HIS A 534 -37.36 -59.77 10.72
N HIS A 535 -37.54 -61.07 10.48
CA HIS A 535 -38.69 -61.57 9.71
C HIS A 535 -40.01 -61.38 10.46
N GLN A 536 -40.03 -61.62 11.78
CA GLN A 536 -41.23 -61.39 12.60
C GLN A 536 -41.55 -59.90 12.76
N ALA A 537 -40.54 -59.05 12.99
CA ALA A 537 -40.70 -57.60 13.08
C ALA A 537 -41.08 -56.98 11.73
N GLY A 538 -40.51 -57.46 10.62
CA GLY A 538 -40.89 -57.05 9.27
C GLY A 538 -42.32 -57.46 8.93
N ALA A 539 -42.76 -58.65 9.34
CA ALA A 539 -44.16 -59.06 9.20
C ALA A 539 -45.11 -58.19 10.03
N ALA A 540 -44.72 -57.82 11.26
CA ALA A 540 -45.51 -56.93 12.11
C ALA A 540 -45.55 -55.47 11.60
N GLN A 541 -44.45 -54.96 11.03
CA GLN A 541 -44.41 -53.63 10.40
C GLN A 541 -45.23 -53.61 9.10
N SER A 542 -45.14 -54.64 8.27
CA SER A 542 -45.99 -54.81 7.07
C SER A 542 -47.48 -54.80 7.42
N GLN A 543 -47.87 -55.50 8.49
CA GLN A 543 -49.25 -55.46 9.00
C GLN A 543 -49.65 -54.10 9.56
N ALA A 544 -48.74 -53.38 10.22
CA ALA A 544 -49.02 -52.03 10.72
C ALA A 544 -49.15 -50.99 9.59
N GLU A 545 -48.32 -51.09 8.54
CA GLU A 545 -48.42 -50.25 7.35
C GLU A 545 -49.71 -50.52 6.56
N ASP A 546 -50.13 -51.79 6.46
CA ASP A 546 -51.42 -52.18 5.88
C ASP A 546 -52.61 -51.59 6.67
N VAL A 547 -52.57 -51.64 8.01
CA VAL A 547 -53.63 -51.05 8.85
C VAL A 547 -53.64 -49.52 8.75
N VAL A 548 -52.48 -48.85 8.70
CA VAL A 548 -52.39 -47.40 8.54
C VAL A 548 -52.92 -46.95 7.18
N SER A 549 -52.60 -47.70 6.11
CA SER A 549 -53.11 -47.41 4.77
C SER A 549 -54.60 -47.70 4.62
N GLU A 550 -55.13 -48.77 5.25
CA GLU A 550 -56.58 -49.00 5.39
C GLU A 550 -57.27 -47.85 6.13
N THR A 551 -56.69 -47.38 7.23
CA THR A 551 -57.27 -46.30 8.03
C THR A 551 -57.27 -44.97 7.27
N GLN A 552 -56.20 -44.68 6.52
CA GLN A 552 -56.15 -43.51 5.63
C GLN A 552 -57.14 -43.59 4.47
N ASN A 553 -57.32 -44.77 3.86
CA ASN A 553 -58.29 -44.97 2.79
C ASN A 553 -59.73 -44.80 3.31
N ARG A 554 -60.04 -45.38 4.48
CA ARG A 554 -61.34 -45.24 5.12
C ARG A 554 -61.64 -43.79 5.54
N SER A 555 -60.63 -43.04 5.96
CA SER A 555 -60.74 -41.60 6.23
C SER A 555 -61.00 -40.79 4.96
N ARG A 556 -60.41 -41.16 3.82
CA ARG A 556 -60.68 -40.52 2.53
C ARG A 556 -62.09 -40.80 2.03
N GLU A 557 -62.56 -42.04 2.14
CA GLU A 557 -63.94 -42.42 1.80
C GLU A 557 -64.98 -41.68 2.66
N LEU A 558 -64.75 -41.56 3.97
CA LEU A 558 -65.61 -40.76 4.86
C LEU A 558 -65.65 -39.29 4.46
N GLN A 559 -64.51 -38.71 4.07
CA GLN A 559 -64.42 -37.33 3.63
C GLN A 559 -65.12 -37.10 2.26
N GLU A 560 -65.07 -38.10 1.38
CA GLU A 560 -65.84 -38.09 0.13
C GLU A 560 -67.35 -38.23 0.37
N GLN A 561 -67.77 -39.08 1.30
CA GLN A 561 -69.18 -39.19 1.73
C GLN A 561 -69.69 -37.89 2.36
N GLU A 562 -68.90 -37.22 3.19
CA GLU A 562 -69.24 -35.90 3.74
C GLU A 562 -69.35 -34.84 2.65
N ARG A 563 -68.48 -34.87 1.64
CA ARG A 563 -68.59 -33.96 0.48
C ARG A 563 -69.83 -34.25 -0.36
N GLN A 564 -70.18 -35.51 -0.55
CA GLN A 564 -71.39 -35.91 -1.28
C GLN A 564 -72.66 -35.53 -0.50
N SER A 565 -72.67 -35.71 0.83
CA SER A 565 -73.80 -35.31 1.68
C SER A 565 -73.95 -33.78 1.75
N GLN A 566 -72.85 -33.03 1.87
CA GLN A 566 -72.89 -31.56 1.78
C GLN A 566 -73.35 -31.06 0.40
N ARG A 567 -72.98 -31.75 -0.69
CA ARG A 567 -73.53 -31.47 -2.03
C ARG A 567 -75.01 -31.78 -2.11
N ALA A 568 -75.49 -32.88 -1.54
CA ALA A 568 -76.90 -33.24 -1.52
C ALA A 568 -77.76 -32.26 -0.69
N ILE A 569 -77.19 -31.68 0.37
CA ILE A 569 -77.85 -30.65 1.18
C ILE A 569 -77.94 -29.32 0.43
N ARG A 570 -76.90 -28.93 -0.34
CA ARG A 570 -76.92 -27.70 -1.17
C ARG A 570 -77.85 -27.73 -2.38
N PHE A 571 -78.43 -28.87 -2.72
CA PHE A 571 -79.41 -29.02 -3.81
C PHE A 571 -80.86 -29.12 -3.31
N LYS A 572 -81.10 -28.96 -2.00
CA LYS A 572 -82.43 -28.99 -1.37
C LYS A 572 -82.91 -27.66 -0.79
N ASP A 573 -82.10 -26.61 -0.89
CA ASP A 573 -82.49 -25.21 -0.76
C ASP A 573 -82.53 -24.58 -2.17
#